data_AF-A0A7X8KP59-F1
#
_entry.id   AF-A0A7X8KP59-F1
#
_cell.length_a   1.000
_cell.length_b   1.000
_cell.length_c   1.000
_cell.angle_alpha   90.00
_cell.angle_beta   90.00
_cell.angle_gamma   90.00
#
_symmetry.space_group_name_H-M   'P 1'
#
loop_
_entity.id
_entity.type
_entity.pdbx_description
1 polymer ?
#
loop_
_entity_poly.entity_id
_entity_poly.type
_entity_poly.pdbx_seq_one_letter_code
_entity_poly.pdbx_strand_id
1 'polypeptide(L)'
;MIAKDYFDLPPRVAQDAWAYSSVRDKTKYNVCFRPDIAHDLLELNGAMICKTNPLKTHVLCVAVGADENNKILFYPNGSEQQKQVFPEIERSVP
;
A
#
# COMPACT_ATOMS: atom_id res chain seq x y z
N MET A 1 31.79 10.96 -4.79
CA MET A 1 30.77 10.77 -5.83
C MET A 1 30.39 9.30 -5.82
N ILE A 2 29.51 8.90 -4.90
CA ILE A 2 29.03 7.50 -4.75
C ILE A 2 27.50 7.56 -4.63
N ALA A 3 26.98 8.52 -3.86
CA ALA A 3 25.54 8.73 -3.72
C ALA A 3 24.84 9.02 -5.06
N LYS A 4 25.38 9.90 -5.90
CA LYS A 4 24.75 10.26 -7.18
C LYS A 4 24.60 9.04 -8.10
N ASP A 5 25.69 8.31 -8.32
CA ASP A 5 25.67 7.15 -9.22
C ASP A 5 24.85 5.99 -8.65
N TYR A 6 24.81 5.81 -7.32
CA TYR A 6 23.96 4.79 -6.68
C TYR A 6 22.46 5.05 -6.86
N PHE A 7 22.05 6.32 -6.96
CA PHE A 7 20.65 6.70 -7.18
C PHE A 7 20.29 6.90 -8.66
N ASP A 8 21.24 7.23 -9.53
CA ASP A 8 21.00 7.56 -10.96
C ASP A 8 21.19 6.38 -11.93
N LEU A 9 21.54 5.17 -11.43
CA LEU A 9 21.62 3.99 -12.28
C LEU A 9 20.29 3.73 -13.01
N PRO A 10 20.33 3.28 -14.28
CA PRO A 10 19.11 3.13 -15.07
C PRO A 10 18.13 2.16 -14.40
N PRO A 11 16.88 2.59 -14.18
CA PRO A 11 15.79 1.71 -13.79
C PRO A 11 15.70 0.51 -14.74
N ARG A 12 15.29 -0.69 -14.27
CA ARG A 12 15.14 -1.94 -15.07
C ARG A 12 16.42 -2.59 -15.57
N VAL A 13 17.54 -1.86 -15.61
CA VAL A 13 18.85 -2.39 -16.03
C VAL A 13 19.69 -2.75 -14.81
N ALA A 14 19.67 -1.90 -13.79
CA ALA A 14 20.54 -2.05 -12.63
C ALA A 14 19.77 -2.26 -11.31
N GLN A 15 18.65 -1.56 -11.10
CA GLN A 15 17.92 -1.64 -9.85
C GLN A 15 16.48 -1.13 -9.97
N ASP A 16 15.51 -1.94 -9.55
CA ASP A 16 14.08 -1.60 -9.63
C ASP A 16 13.50 -0.96 -8.37
N ALA A 17 14.10 -1.24 -7.20
CA ALA A 17 13.63 -0.77 -5.91
C ALA A 17 14.74 -0.68 -4.86
N TRP A 18 14.49 0.08 -3.80
CA TRP A 18 15.29 0.08 -2.57
C TRP A 18 14.58 -0.68 -1.46
N ALA A 19 15.26 -1.67 -0.86
CA ALA A 19 14.80 -2.35 0.34
C ALA A 19 15.53 -1.82 1.57
N TYR A 20 14.80 -1.54 2.64
CA TYR A 20 15.36 -1.09 3.92
C TYR A 20 14.61 -1.74 5.09
N SER A 21 15.31 -2.03 6.18
CA SER A 21 14.70 -2.71 7.34
C SER A 21 13.52 -1.92 7.89
N SER A 22 12.42 -2.61 8.17
CA SER A 22 11.25 -1.96 8.74
C SER A 22 11.54 -1.48 10.17
N VAL A 23 11.06 -0.27 10.47
CA VAL A 23 11.15 0.32 11.82
C VAL A 23 10.15 -0.35 12.77
N ARG A 24 8.99 -0.77 12.24
CA ARG A 24 7.90 -1.38 13.02
C ARG A 24 8.18 -2.84 13.37
N ASP A 25 8.79 -3.59 12.45
CA ASP A 25 9.07 -5.01 12.61
C ASP A 25 10.45 -5.35 12.04
N LYS A 26 11.39 -5.72 12.91
CA LYS A 26 12.79 -5.97 12.52
C LYS A 26 12.98 -7.22 11.66
N THR A 27 11.97 -8.09 11.57
CA THR A 27 12.01 -9.27 10.69
C THR A 27 11.57 -8.94 9.26
N LYS A 28 11.08 -7.72 9.01
CA LYS A 28 10.52 -7.28 7.72
C LYS A 28 11.35 -6.18 7.08
N TYR A 29 11.18 -6.03 5.77
CA TYR A 29 11.76 -4.95 4.98
C TYR A 29 10.64 -4.13 4.32
N ASN A 30 10.84 -2.82 4.28
CA ASN A 30 10.05 -1.93 3.44
C ASN A 30 10.75 -1.84 2.08
N VAL A 31 9.96 -1.85 1.01
CA VAL A 31 10.46 -1.76 -0.36
C VAL A 31 9.88 -0.51 -1.01
N CYS A 32 10.73 0.31 -1.61
CA CYS A 32 10.35 1.51 -2.37
C CYS A 32 10.76 1.30 -3.83
N PHE A 33 9.78 1.11 -4.71
CA PHE A 33 10.00 0.96 -6.15
C PHE A 33 10.29 2.31 -6.80
N ARG A 34 11.09 2.31 -7.87
CA ARG A 34 11.26 3.51 -8.70
C ARG A 34 9.93 3.88 -9.38
N PRO A 35 9.56 5.17 -9.48
CA PRO A 35 8.22 5.59 -9.93
C PRO A 35 7.82 5.03 -11.30
N ASP A 36 8.78 4.98 -12.21
CA ASP A 36 8.67 4.50 -13.58
C ASP A 36 8.52 2.98 -13.70
N ILE A 37 8.71 2.23 -12.62
CA ILE A 37 8.52 0.77 -12.54
C ILE A 37 7.37 0.39 -11.60
N ALA A 38 7.06 1.26 -10.63
CA ALA A 38 6.04 1.00 -9.62
C ALA A 38 4.69 0.57 -10.24
N HIS A 39 4.26 1.22 -11.33
CA HIS A 39 3.00 0.88 -12.00
C HIS A 39 3.01 -0.47 -12.74
N ASP A 40 4.19 -1.00 -13.07
CA ASP A 40 4.32 -2.30 -13.74
C ASP A 40 4.43 -3.45 -12.74
N LEU A 41 4.97 -3.19 -11.55
CA LEU A 41 5.25 -4.21 -10.54
C LEU A 41 4.25 -4.22 -9.38
N LEU A 42 3.52 -3.12 -9.17
CA LEU A 42 2.52 -3.01 -8.12
C LEU A 42 1.12 -2.92 -8.72
N GLU A 43 0.25 -3.80 -8.24
CA GLU A 43 -1.18 -3.73 -8.48
C GLU A 43 -1.87 -3.06 -7.29
N LEU A 44 -2.77 -2.12 -7.57
CA LEU A 44 -3.60 -1.50 -6.54
C LEU A 44 -4.71 -2.47 -6.13
N ASN A 45 -4.45 -3.30 -5.12
CA ASN A 45 -5.44 -4.26 -4.61
C ASN A 45 -6.63 -3.58 -3.91
N GLY A 46 -6.44 -2.38 -3.34
CA GLY A 46 -7.49 -1.61 -2.70
C GLY A 46 -6.95 -0.41 -1.93
N ALA A 47 -7.86 0.41 -1.40
CA ALA A 47 -7.51 1.56 -0.56
C ALA A 47 -8.35 1.60 0.72
N MET A 48 -7.80 2.17 1.79
CA MET A 48 -8.53 2.45 3.02
C MET A 48 -8.82 3.94 3.13
N ILE A 49 -10.07 4.29 3.40
CA ILE A 49 -10.45 5.66 3.73
C ILE A 49 -10.47 5.77 5.24
N CYS A 50 -9.60 6.64 5.76
CA CYS A 50 -9.38 6.80 7.19
C CYS A 50 -9.71 8.23 7.63
N LYS A 51 -10.27 8.35 8.83
CA LYS A 51 -10.37 9.61 9.56
C LYS A 51 -9.33 9.63 10.68
N THR A 52 -8.44 10.61 10.63
CA THR A 52 -7.42 10.81 11.66
C THR A 52 -7.94 11.78 12.72
N ASN A 53 -7.92 11.35 13.98
CA ASN A 53 -8.04 12.21 15.15
C ASN A 53 -6.67 12.28 15.85
N PRO A 54 -6.41 13.30 16.70
CA PRO A 54 -5.11 13.46 17.38
C PRO A 54 -4.62 12.24 18.17
N LEU A 55 -5.54 11.39 18.60
CA LEU A 55 -5.25 10.21 19.42
C LEU A 55 -5.22 8.90 18.61
N LYS A 56 -6.01 8.80 17.54
CA LYS A 56 -6.22 7.55 16.80
C LYS A 56 -6.70 7.79 15.36
N THR A 57 -6.27 6.92 14.46
CA THR A 57 -6.79 6.80 13.10
C THR A 57 -7.89 5.75 13.05
N HIS A 58 -9.05 6.11 12.52
CA HIS A 58 -10.20 5.20 12.35
C HIS A 58 -10.43 4.93 10.87
N VAL A 59 -10.52 3.65 10.49
CA VAL A 59 -10.90 3.25 9.13
C VAL A 59 -12.40 3.40 8.98
N LEU A 60 -12.84 4.24 8.04
CA LEU A 60 -14.25 4.47 7.73
C LEU A 60 -14.78 3.38 6.78
N CYS A 61 -14.08 3.15 5.68
CA CYS A 61 -14.42 2.14 4.68
C CYS A 61 -13.20 1.72 3.87
N VAL A 62 -13.35 0.64 3.12
CA VAL A 62 -12.38 0.17 2.14
C VAL A 62 -12.92 0.37 0.74
N ALA A 63 -12.07 0.76 -0.19
CA ALA A 63 -12.32 0.78 -1.61
C ALA A 63 -11.68 -0.47 -2.22
N VAL A 64 -12.50 -1.37 -2.75
CA VAL A 64 -12.06 -2.66 -3.32
C VAL A 64 -12.58 -2.73 -4.75
N GLY A 65 -11.71 -2.40 -5.71
CA GLY A 65 -12.02 -2.44 -7.13
C GLY A 65 -13.03 -1.39 -7.61
N ALA A 66 -13.53 -1.60 -8.83
CA ALA A 66 -14.53 -0.77 -9.50
C ALA A 66 -15.60 -1.65 -10.17
N ASP A 67 -16.80 -1.10 -10.36
CA ASP A 67 -17.85 -1.74 -11.13
C ASP A 67 -17.63 -1.65 -12.65
N GLU A 68 -18.56 -2.21 -13.42
CA GLU A 68 -18.56 -2.19 -14.90
C GLU A 68 -18.55 -0.77 -15.50
N ASN A 69 -18.93 0.25 -14.71
CA ASN A 69 -18.95 1.65 -15.12
C ASN A 69 -17.73 2.43 -14.60
N ASN A 70 -16.67 1.75 -14.17
CA ASN A 70 -15.48 2.33 -13.52
C ASN A 70 -15.78 3.11 -12.24
N LYS A 71 -16.89 2.81 -11.55
CA LYS A 71 -17.20 3.43 -10.26
C LYS A 71 -16.56 2.64 -9.12
N ILE A 72 -15.79 3.32 -8.29
CA ILE A 72 -15.14 2.70 -7.13
C ILE A 72 -16.17 2.12 -6.17
N LEU A 73 -15.96 0.87 -5.76
CA LEU A 73 -16.83 0.15 -4.84
C LEU A 73 -16.32 0.31 -3.40
N PHE A 74 -17.17 0.87 -2.55
CA PHE A 74 -16.85 1.11 -1.14
C PHE A 74 -17.58 0.13 -0.24
N TYR A 75 -16.85 -0.49 0.68
CA TYR A 75 -17.38 -1.44 1.63
C TYR A 75 -17.06 -1.04 3.08
N PRO A 76 -17.97 -1.27 4.03
CA PRO A 76 -17.72 -0.99 5.44
C PRO A 76 -16.65 -1.93 6.00
N ASN A 77 -16.01 -1.50 7.09
CA ASN A 77 -15.06 -2.32 7.82
C ASN A 77 -15.73 -3.61 8.37
N GLY A 78 -15.09 -4.76 8.20
CA GLY A 78 -15.61 -6.07 8.56
C GLY A 78 -16.51 -6.74 7.50
N SER A 79 -16.69 -6.11 6.33
CA SER A 79 -17.36 -6.74 5.18
C SER A 79 -16.55 -7.92 4.62
N GLU A 80 -17.22 -8.83 3.92
CA GLU A 80 -16.53 -9.97 3.27
C GLU A 80 -15.53 -9.50 2.22
N GLN A 81 -15.84 -8.43 1.48
CA GLN A 81 -14.95 -7.83 0.49
C GLN A 81 -13.69 -7.25 1.13
N GLN A 82 -13.84 -6.60 2.30
CA GLN A 82 -12.67 -6.16 3.08
C GLN A 82 -11.81 -7.34 3.51
N LYS A 83 -12.39 -8.42 4.01
CA LYS A 83 -11.63 -9.59 4.48
C LYS A 83 -10.90 -10.31 3.36
N GLN A 84 -11.46 -10.29 2.15
CA GLN A 84 -10.81 -10.88 0.98
C GLN A 84 -9.53 -10.11 0.59
N VAL A 85 -9.55 -8.78 0.65
CA VAL A 85 -8.42 -7.95 0.22
C VAL A 85 -7.44 -7.63 1.36
N PHE A 86 -7.96 -7.42 2.56
CA PHE A 86 -7.21 -7.02 3.75
C PHE A 86 -7.58 -7.91 4.95
N PRO A 87 -7.31 -9.23 4.90
CA PRO A 87 -7.69 -10.18 5.97
C PRO A 87 -7.09 -9.83 7.34
N GLU A 88 -5.97 -9.12 7.37
CA GLU A 88 -5.28 -8.68 8.58
C GLU A 88 -6.00 -7.55 9.35
N ILE A 89 -7.00 -6.91 8.74
CA ILE A 89 -7.79 -5.88 9.41
C ILE A 89 -8.89 -6.58 10.19
N GLU A 90 -8.63 -6.81 11.47
CA GLU A 90 -9.65 -7.24 12.42
C GLU A 90 -10.54 -6.05 12.82
N ARG A 91 -11.84 -6.32 12.98
CA ARG A 91 -12.84 -5.34 13.36
C ARG A 91 -12.38 -4.66 14.66
N SER A 92 -12.00 -3.38 14.59
CA SER A 92 -11.77 -2.60 15.81
C SER A 92 -13.12 -2.43 16.48
N VAL A 93 -13.39 -3.24 17.51
CA VAL A 93 -14.57 -3.06 18.38
C VAL A 93 -14.50 -1.63 18.93
N PRO A 94 -15.58 -0.84 18.84
CA PRO A 94 -15.64 0.48 19.47
C PRO A 94 -15.45 0.40 20.98
#